data_AF-W2TPK5-F1
#
_entry.id   AF-W2TPK5-F1
#
_cell.length_a   1.000
_cell.length_b   1.000
_cell.length_c   1.000
_cell.angle_alpha   90.00
_cell.angle_beta   90.00
_cell.angle_gamma   90.00
#
_symmetry.space_group_name_H-M   'P 1'
#
loop_
_entity.id
_entity.type
_entity.pdbx_description
1 polymer ?
#
loop_
_entity_poly.entity_id
_entity_poly.type
_entity_poly.pdbx_seq_one_letter_code
_entity_poly.pdbx_strand_id
1 'polypeptide(L)'
;MKWWDDVWLNEGFATYAEHFGADVISDNNMRMQEIFIIDSLKTGMALDSVAASHPLSFKIDKASEVFEAFDSISYGKGASVLRMISHLIGVDNYNNAIAVSFLYPLKKKDLKPEEFSSKKKTKGTKKSGEKSSP
;
A
#
# COMPACT_ATOMS: atom_id res chain seq x y z
N MET A 1 -5.16 -7.87 4.59
CA MET A 1 -6.61 -8.14 4.54
C MET A 1 -6.94 -9.40 5.35
N LYS A 2 -7.98 -9.38 6.22
CA LYS A 2 -8.45 -10.57 6.96
C LYS A 2 -9.67 -11.23 6.31
N TRP A 3 -10.48 -10.44 5.60
CA TRP A 3 -11.70 -10.85 4.89
C TRP A 3 -11.97 -9.91 3.72
N TRP A 4 -12.93 -10.23 2.85
CA TRP A 4 -13.21 -9.50 1.60
C TRP A 4 -13.81 -8.11 1.79
N ASP A 5 -14.35 -7.78 2.96
CA ASP A 5 -14.96 -6.48 3.27
C ASP A 5 -14.04 -5.28 2.99
N ASP A 6 -12.72 -5.49 3.07
CA ASP A 6 -11.70 -4.47 2.83
C ASP A 6 -10.85 -4.77 1.59
N VAL A 7 -11.41 -5.43 0.57
CA VAL A 7 -10.68 -5.78 -0.67
C VAL A 7 -10.10 -4.55 -1.36
N TRP A 8 -10.77 -3.39 -1.25
CA TRP A 8 -10.29 -2.11 -1.77
C TRP A 8 -8.90 -1.71 -1.23
N LEU A 9 -8.51 -2.14 -0.02
CA LEU A 9 -7.18 -1.85 0.51
C LEU A 9 -6.09 -2.59 -0.25
N ASN A 10 -6.38 -3.79 -0.78
CA ASN A 10 -5.43 -4.51 -1.61
C ASN A 10 -5.44 -3.93 -3.03
N GLU A 11 -6.61 -3.85 -3.66
CA GLU A 11 -6.73 -3.44 -5.07
C GLU A 11 -6.40 -1.96 -5.26
N GLY A 12 -6.96 -1.08 -4.42
CA GLY A 12 -6.65 0.35 -4.46
C GLY A 12 -5.17 0.63 -4.17
N PHE A 13 -4.54 -0.13 -3.27
CA PHE A 13 -3.09 0.00 -3.03
C PHE A 13 -2.27 -0.49 -4.23
N ALA A 14 -2.67 -1.60 -4.86
CA ALA A 14 -2.02 -2.12 -6.06
C ALA A 14 -2.11 -1.09 -7.20
N THR A 15 -3.29 -0.53 -7.48
CA THR A 15 -3.49 0.51 -8.51
C THR A 15 -2.70 1.79 -8.20
N TYR A 16 -2.61 2.20 -6.94
CA TYR A 16 -1.76 3.31 -6.53
C TYR A 16 -0.28 3.00 -6.82
N ALA A 17 0.22 1.86 -6.33
CA ALA A 17 1.61 1.46 -6.48
C ALA A 17 1.99 1.25 -7.96
N GLU A 18 1.08 0.74 -8.79
CA GLU A 18 1.25 0.61 -10.23
C GLU A 18 1.56 1.96 -10.88
N HIS A 19 0.69 2.96 -10.69
CA HIS A 19 0.86 4.26 -11.34
C HIS A 19 2.09 5.02 -10.81
N PHE A 20 2.18 5.23 -9.50
CA PHE A 20 3.25 6.04 -8.92
C PHE A 20 4.59 5.30 -8.90
N GLY A 21 4.57 3.98 -8.76
CA GLY A 21 5.77 3.15 -8.87
C GLY A 21 6.30 3.12 -10.29
N ALA A 22 5.44 2.92 -11.30
CA ALA A 22 5.86 2.97 -12.70
C ALA A 22 6.36 4.37 -13.11
N ASP A 23 5.74 5.44 -12.60
CA ASP A 23 6.21 6.81 -12.87
C ASP A 23 7.67 6.98 -12.41
N VAL A 24 7.95 6.60 -11.16
CA VAL A 24 9.29 6.66 -10.56
C VAL A 24 10.28 5.77 -11.29
N ILE A 25 9.92 4.53 -11.62
CA ILE A 25 10.79 3.60 -12.36
C ILE A 25 11.14 4.15 -13.75
N SER A 26 10.22 4.90 -14.37
CA SER A 26 10.41 5.48 -15.69
C SER A 26 11.13 6.82 -15.69
N ASP A 27 11.58 7.33 -14.54
CA ASP A 27 12.06 8.71 -14.37
C ASP A 27 11.05 9.76 -14.88
N ASN A 28 9.75 9.51 -14.64
CA ASN A 28 8.60 10.29 -15.11
C ASN A 28 8.41 10.34 -16.64
N ASN A 29 9.16 9.55 -17.43
CA ASN A 29 9.03 9.55 -18.89
C ASN A 29 7.66 9.02 -19.37
N MET A 30 7.03 8.14 -18.59
CA MET A 30 5.72 7.57 -18.91
C MET A 30 4.55 8.46 -18.47
N ARG A 31 4.81 9.51 -17.66
CA ARG A 31 3.79 10.45 -17.17
C ARG A 31 2.60 9.74 -16.51
N MET A 32 2.89 8.70 -15.72
CA MET A 32 1.87 7.81 -15.15
C MET A 32 0.98 8.54 -14.13
N GLN A 33 1.45 9.62 -13.51
CA GLN A 33 0.62 10.45 -12.64
C GLN A 33 -0.52 11.15 -13.39
N GLU A 34 -0.31 11.51 -14.64
CA GLU A 34 -1.33 12.14 -15.47
C GLU A 34 -2.31 11.08 -15.98
N ILE A 35 -1.79 9.92 -16.35
CA ILE A 35 -2.60 8.75 -16.72
C ILE A 35 -3.53 8.37 -15.55
N PHE A 36 -3.03 8.38 -14.32
CA PHE A 36 -3.84 8.13 -13.11
C PHE A 36 -5.09 9.01 -13.01
N ILE A 37 -4.99 10.28 -13.42
CA ILE A 37 -6.14 11.21 -13.38
C ILE A 37 -7.26 10.73 -14.30
N ILE A 38 -6.91 10.22 -15.48
CA ILE A 38 -7.87 9.79 -16.50
C ILE A 38 -8.38 8.39 -16.19
N ASP A 39 -7.48 7.46 -15.87
CA ASP A 39 -7.76 6.05 -15.77
C ASP A 39 -8.42 5.67 -14.44
N SER A 40 -7.85 6.14 -13.33
CA SER A 40 -8.31 5.80 -11.97
C SER A 40 -9.26 6.85 -11.39
N LEU A 41 -8.84 8.12 -11.32
CA LEU A 41 -9.60 9.16 -10.62
C LEU A 41 -10.92 9.46 -11.31
N LYS A 42 -10.89 9.79 -12.61
CA LYS A 42 -12.09 10.12 -13.37
C LYS A 42 -13.08 8.95 -13.43
N THR A 43 -12.59 7.74 -13.69
CA THR A 43 -13.43 6.53 -13.75
C THR A 43 -14.08 6.24 -12.41
N GLY A 44 -13.30 6.29 -11.32
CA GLY A 44 -13.81 6.10 -9.96
C GLY A 44 -14.87 7.14 -9.59
N MET A 45 -14.62 8.42 -9.87
CA MET A 45 -15.60 9.49 -9.63
C MET A 45 -16.90 9.32 -10.45
N ALA A 46 -16.78 8.91 -11.71
CA ALA A 46 -17.95 8.70 -12.56
C ALA A 46 -18.88 7.62 -12.00
N LEU A 47 -18.32 6.48 -11.59
CA LEU A 47 -19.09 5.38 -11.01
C LEU A 47 -19.55 5.66 -9.58
N ASP A 48 -18.83 6.49 -8.82
CA ASP A 48 -19.25 6.92 -7.48
C ASP A 48 -20.37 7.96 -7.50
N SER A 49 -20.62 8.58 -8.66
CA SER A 49 -21.64 9.63 -8.81
C SER A 49 -23.08 9.11 -8.99
N VAL A 50 -23.26 7.80 -9.15
CA VAL A 50 -24.58 7.19 -9.39
C VAL A 50 -25.13 6.49 -8.15
N ALA A 51 -26.46 6.43 -8.02
CA ALA A 51 -27.13 5.84 -6.86
C ALA A 51 -26.87 4.34 -6.66
N ALA A 52 -26.43 3.64 -7.72
CA ALA A 52 -26.09 2.22 -7.68
C ALA A 52 -24.65 1.95 -7.18
N SER A 53 -23.91 2.99 -6.79
CA SER A 53 -22.57 2.83 -6.22
C SER A 53 -22.60 2.15 -4.84
N HIS A 54 -21.42 1.82 -4.31
CA HIS A 54 -21.24 1.22 -3.00
C HIS A 54 -20.09 1.88 -2.23
N PRO A 55 -20.08 1.83 -0.88
CA PRO A 55 -18.95 2.30 -0.09
C PRO A 55 -17.73 1.40 -0.30
N LEU A 56 -16.52 1.93 -0.06
CA LEU A 56 -15.27 1.17 -0.22
C LEU A 56 -15.19 -0.05 0.70
N SER A 57 -15.70 0.08 1.93
CA SER A 57 -15.77 -1.03 2.88
C SER A 57 -17.24 -1.34 3.14
N PHE A 58 -17.62 -2.59 2.90
CA PHE A 58 -18.96 -3.11 3.14
C PHE A 58 -18.91 -4.59 3.48
N LYS A 59 -19.96 -5.08 4.14
CA LYS A 59 -20.03 -6.46 4.59
C LYS A 59 -20.26 -7.41 3.41
N ILE A 60 -19.41 -8.41 3.27
CA ILE A 60 -19.49 -9.47 2.25
C ILE A 60 -19.71 -10.81 2.95
N ASP A 61 -20.90 -11.36 2.77
CA ASP A 61 -21.32 -12.64 3.36
C ASP A 61 -21.33 -13.78 2.32
N LYS A 62 -21.49 -13.46 1.03
CA LYS A 62 -21.61 -14.44 -0.06
C LYS A 62 -20.50 -14.30 -1.09
N ALA A 63 -20.14 -15.42 -1.72
CA ALA A 63 -19.14 -15.43 -2.79
C ALA A 63 -19.53 -14.57 -4.01
N SER A 64 -20.82 -14.38 -4.28
CA SER A 64 -21.27 -13.49 -5.38
C SER A 64 -20.95 -12.02 -5.11
N GLU A 65 -21.07 -11.58 -3.85
CA GLU A 65 -20.82 -10.21 -3.42
C GLU A 65 -19.31 -9.87 -3.49
N VAL A 66 -18.44 -10.88 -3.42
CA VAL A 66 -17.01 -10.70 -3.68
C VAL A 66 -16.78 -10.14 -5.09
N PHE A 67 -17.46 -10.68 -6.10
CA PHE A 67 -17.32 -10.21 -7.48
C PHE A 67 -17.86 -8.79 -7.68
N GLU A 68 -18.89 -8.41 -6.92
CA GLU A 68 -19.40 -7.03 -6.91
C GLU A 68 -18.36 -6.06 -6.34
N ALA A 69 -17.57 -6.50 -5.36
CA ALA A 69 -16.49 -5.69 -4.78
C ALA A 69 -15.26 -5.57 -5.71
N PHE A 70 -15.13 -6.41 -6.74
CA PHE A 70 -14.04 -6.34 -7.73
C PHE A 70 -14.42 -5.43 -8.90
N ASP A 71 -14.59 -4.14 -8.61
CA ASP A 71 -15.05 -3.15 -9.57
C ASP A 71 -14.18 -1.87 -9.55
N SER A 72 -14.44 -0.93 -10.47
CA SER A 72 -13.65 0.31 -10.53
C SER A 72 -13.79 1.22 -9.30
N ILE A 73 -14.76 1.00 -8.40
CA ILE A 73 -14.84 1.70 -7.11
C ILE A 73 -13.70 1.21 -6.20
N SER A 74 -13.58 -0.10 -5.99
CA SER A 74 -12.52 -0.66 -5.15
C SER A 74 -11.11 -0.32 -5.64
N TYR A 75 -10.92 -0.26 -6.97
CA TYR A 75 -9.64 0.08 -7.60
C TYR A 75 -9.45 1.61 -7.67
N GLY A 76 -10.26 2.30 -8.49
CA GLY A 76 -10.07 3.70 -8.84
C GLY A 76 -10.36 4.67 -7.69
N LYS A 77 -11.51 4.52 -7.01
CA LYS A 77 -11.82 5.34 -5.83
C LYS A 77 -10.89 4.98 -4.67
N GLY A 78 -10.61 3.70 -4.46
CA GLY A 78 -9.65 3.24 -3.44
C GLY A 78 -8.26 3.88 -3.61
N ALA A 79 -7.67 3.79 -4.80
CA ALA A 79 -6.38 4.40 -5.11
C ALA A 79 -6.41 5.93 -5.00
N SER A 80 -7.52 6.56 -5.39
CA SER A 80 -7.69 8.02 -5.29
C SER A 80 -7.71 8.50 -3.84
N VAL A 81 -8.34 7.76 -2.93
CA VAL A 81 -8.32 8.04 -1.48
C VAL A 81 -6.90 7.87 -0.93
N LEU A 82 -6.17 6.81 -1.32
CA LEU A 82 -4.78 6.62 -0.91
C LEU A 82 -3.87 7.76 -1.39
N ARG A 83 -4.05 8.21 -2.64
CA ARG A 83 -3.36 9.40 -3.17
C ARG A 83 -3.71 10.66 -2.39
N MET A 84 -4.96 10.85 -2.03
CA MET A 84 -5.37 12.01 -1.22
C MET A 84 -4.69 11.98 0.16
N ILE A 85 -4.66 10.81 0.81
CA ILE A 85 -3.96 10.63 2.10
C ILE A 85 -2.46 10.91 1.95
N SER A 86 -1.81 10.41 0.89
CA SER A 86 -0.38 10.63 0.68
C SER A 86 -0.02 12.11 0.53
N HIS A 87 -0.90 12.90 -0.11
CA HIS A 87 -0.73 14.35 -0.20
C HIS A 87 -1.07 15.06 1.12
N LEU A 88 -2.08 14.56 1.86
CA LEU A 88 -2.51 15.16 3.13
C LEU A 88 -1.43 15.09 4.20
N ILE A 89 -0.75 13.95 4.33
CA ILE A 89 0.28 13.73 5.36
C ILE A 89 1.71 13.95 4.86
N GLY A 90 1.88 14.15 3.55
CA GLY A 90 3.16 14.23 2.86
C GLY A 90 3.69 12.85 2.43
N VAL A 91 4.26 12.79 1.23
CA VAL A 91 4.69 11.53 0.58
C VAL A 91 5.71 10.76 1.41
N ASP A 92 6.66 11.45 2.05
CA ASP A 92 7.66 10.81 2.91
C ASP A 92 7.04 10.14 4.14
N ASN A 93 6.10 10.83 4.80
CA ASN A 93 5.38 10.29 5.96
C ASN A 93 4.49 9.13 5.55
N TYR A 94 3.85 9.21 4.39
CA TYR A 94 3.06 8.13 3.82
C TYR A 94 3.89 6.88 3.53
N ASN A 95 5.03 7.03 2.85
CA ASN A 95 5.95 5.93 2.56
C ASN A 95 6.51 5.30 3.84
N ASN A 96 6.88 6.12 4.82
CA ASN A 96 7.32 5.64 6.13
C ASN A 96 6.21 4.88 6.86
N ALA A 97 4.97 5.37 6.82
CA ALA A 97 3.82 4.70 7.42
C ALA A 97 3.55 3.34 6.78
N ILE A 98 3.61 3.23 5.45
CA ILE A 98 3.48 1.94 4.75
C ILE A 98 4.61 1.00 5.15
N ALA A 99 5.86 1.47 5.13
CA ALA A 99 7.02 0.64 5.45
C ALA A 99 6.94 0.08 6.89
N VAL A 100 6.61 0.91 7.87
CA VAL A 100 6.60 0.56 9.29
C VAL A 100 5.33 -0.20 9.69
N SER A 101 4.16 0.28 9.28
CA SER A 101 2.87 -0.22 9.78
C SER A 101 2.33 -1.38 8.94
N PHE A 102 2.68 -1.43 7.65
CA PHE A 102 2.13 -2.43 6.73
C PHE A 102 3.16 -3.49 6.34
N LEU A 103 4.31 -3.09 5.78
CA LEU A 103 5.28 -4.05 5.22
C LEU A 103 6.14 -4.76 6.27
N TYR A 104 6.58 -4.05 7.32
CA TYR A 104 7.45 -4.64 8.34
C TYR A 104 6.77 -5.76 9.16
N PRO A 105 5.49 -5.64 9.59
CA PRO A 105 4.78 -6.74 10.23
C PRO A 105 4.56 -7.94 9.31
N LEU A 106 4.29 -7.71 8.01
CA LEU A 106 4.15 -8.79 7.04
C LEU A 106 5.46 -9.59 6.92
N LYS A 107 6.60 -8.89 6.77
CA LYS A 107 7.91 -9.53 6.75
C LYS A 107 8.19 -10.37 8.00
N LYS A 108 7.73 -9.93 9.19
CA LYS A 108 7.86 -10.73 10.42
C LYS A 108 6.99 -11.98 10.42
N LYS A 109 5.81 -11.94 9.80
CA LYS A 109 4.90 -13.07 9.70
C LYS A 109 5.42 -14.15 8.75
N ASP A 110 6.12 -13.74 7.69
CA ASP A 110 6.69 -14.65 6.68
C ASP A 110 8.05 -15.25 7.09
N LEU A 111 8.72 -14.65 8.09
CA LEU A 111 9.95 -15.21 8.67
C LEU A 111 9.61 -16.43 9.53
N LYS A 112 10.18 -17.59 9.18
CA LYS A 112 10.09 -18.80 10.01
C LYS A 112 10.70 -18.53 11.40
N PRO A 113 10.17 -19.12 12.50
CA PRO A 113 10.64 -18.86 13.86
C PRO A 113 12.16 -19.06 14.05
N GLU A 114 12.76 -20.00 13.33
CA GLU A 114 14.20 -20.27 13.37
C GLU A 114 15.09 -19.13 12.84
N GLU A 115 14.60 -18.29 11.93
CA GLU A 115 15.37 -17.15 11.40
C GLU A 115 15.43 -15.94 12.36
N PHE A 116 14.56 -15.92 13.39
CA PHE A 116 14.52 -14.84 14.38
C PHE A 116 15.64 -14.95 15.43
N SER A 117 16.05 -16.20 15.75
CA SER A 117 17.09 -16.47 16.75
C SER A 117 18.49 -16.11 16.26
N SER A 118 18.77 -16.28 14.96
CA SER A 118 20.08 -15.99 14.37
C SER A 118 20.37 -14.49 14.28
N LYS A 119 19.35 -13.65 14.07
CA LYS A 119 19.50 -12.19 13.93
C LYS A 119 19.67 -11.43 15.26
N LYS A 120 19.30 -12.02 16.40
CA LYS A 120 19.56 -11.42 17.73
C LYS A 120 21.02 -11.55 18.17
N LYS A 121 21.77 -12.55 17.69
CA LYS A 121 23.17 -12.78 18.09
C LYS A 121 24.19 -11.86 17.41
N THR A 122 23.84 -11.16 16.33
CA THR A 122 24.80 -10.32 15.56
C THR A 122 24.85 -8.84 15.97
N LYS A 123 24.00 -8.37 16.89
CA LYS A 123 24.02 -6.96 17.37
C LYS A 123 24.69 -6.75 18.74
N GLY A 124 25.37 -7.77 19.28
CA GLY A 124 25.83 -7.78 20.68
C GLY A 124 27.32 -8.05 20.90
N THR A 125 28.24 -7.71 19.99
CA THR A 125 29.68 -7.72 20.30
C THR A 125 30.46 -6.85 19.32
N LYS A 126 30.73 -5.59 19.69
CA LYS A 126 31.99 -4.85 19.46
C LYS A 126 31.88 -3.45 20.05
N LYS A 127 32.17 -3.33 21.35
CA LYS A 127 32.58 -2.09 22.01
C LYS A 127 33.59 -2.44 23.09
N SER A 128 34.87 -2.15 22.83
CA SER A 128 35.86 -1.63 23.79
C SER A 128 37.27 -1.90 23.26
N GLY A 129 38.02 -0.83 22.99
CA GLY A 129 39.43 -0.91 22.60
C GLY A 129 39.93 0.39 21.98
N GLU A 130 39.76 1.51 22.70
CA GLU A 130 40.33 2.80 22.34
C GLU A 130 41.71 2.97 23.01
N LYS A 131 42.74 3.23 22.18
CA LYS A 131 43.96 4.04 22.38
C LYS A 131 44.80 3.93 23.68
N SER A 132 46.10 3.69 23.51
CA SER A 132 47.16 4.67 23.81
C SER A 132 48.54 4.25 23.27
N SER A 133 49.19 5.22 22.62
CA SER A 133 50.57 5.32 22.09
C SER A 133 51.67 5.26 23.17
N PRO A 134 52.99 5.31 22.86
CA PRO A 134 53.68 5.67 21.60
C PRO A 134 54.43 4.55 20.88
#